data_AF-A0A960TRU1-F1
#
_entry.id   AF-A0A960TRU1-F1
#
_cell.length_a   1.000
_cell.length_b   1.000
_cell.length_c   1.000
_cell.angle_alpha   90.00
_cell.angle_beta   90.00
_cell.angle_gamma   90.00
#
_symmetry.space_group_name_H-M   'P 1'
#
loop_
_entity.id
_entity.type
_entity.pdbx_description
1 polymer ?
#
loop_
_entity_poly.entity_id
_entity_poly.type
_entity_poly.pdbx_seq_one_letter_code
_entity_poly.pdbx_strand_id
1 'polypeptide(L)'
;EALLESFWKVLRAEEVTSPAKKSAMLTLGLPYEQEPNILLHLMRFLKAHASDKSVDYILFNGSQMAPEEFRARVLRQVGGKVLPSEKLDLAVARGAVQYALARAGKAERIGGGAPRSYYLEVETPEGAKALTILERGREEDALSHCPVSLSAAVGQPARFTLYASSVRLDDAVGDLVALPDENLTLIAPLSTTLAFGKAGVKRTVEVRFQARLSAVGVLEAALQATETPHFWKLSFQTRSSLGADLRQEEAFVGESLDGESLKGAKDLVEAAFQPGGDPKLLVKRLEEALEKPKWEWSLSLLRELYDVLIECKESRKLTLEHRVRFWNLAGFLLRPGLGAPCDDFRLQELWRLLLEERREKLPHEIEVQHWIALRRISAGLKAGQQAQVAPQAVKDLFERKNAASYLERLRAFAALEKVPAKEKERVGKPLLEKAVQGKAHAAELWALGRLGARRTASGSIEFLVQKELCERWVDALLKSSQPEVEQALSLLIADSGLRQADLSPETKSRVFRSFPGLCGQTPEKEPFTTAFFGDRLPIGLYLKNMV
;
A
#
# COMPACT_ATOMS: atom_id res chain seq x y z
N GLU A 1 -4.82 35.76 22.87
CA GLU A 1 -6.29 35.65 22.79
C GLU A 1 -6.76 34.70 21.70
N ALA A 2 -6.42 34.91 20.41
CA ALA A 2 -6.86 34.01 19.32
C ALA A 2 -6.60 32.50 19.59
N LEU A 3 -5.42 32.13 20.10
CA LEU A 3 -5.11 30.74 20.47
C LEU A 3 -5.96 30.21 21.64
N LEU A 4 -6.34 31.08 22.58
CA LEU A 4 -7.17 30.73 23.73
C LEU A 4 -8.64 30.53 23.35
N GLU A 5 -9.10 31.25 22.33
CA GLU A 5 -10.47 31.18 21.82
C GLU A 5 -10.65 30.10 20.73
N SER A 6 -9.56 29.61 20.13
CA SER A 6 -9.59 28.49 19.18
C SER A 6 -9.15 27.15 19.82
N PHE A 7 -7.86 26.99 20.14
CA PHE A 7 -7.28 25.72 20.53
C PHE A 7 -7.53 25.36 22.01
N TRP A 8 -7.70 26.38 22.87
CA TRP A 8 -7.82 26.21 24.33
C TRP A 8 -9.10 26.80 24.91
N LYS A 9 -10.17 26.84 24.09
CA LYS A 9 -11.48 27.34 24.53
C LYS A 9 -12.07 26.36 25.55
N VAL A 10 -12.39 26.86 26.74
CA VAL A 10 -13.07 26.08 27.79
C VAL A 10 -14.50 25.80 27.35
N LEU A 11 -14.91 24.55 27.52
CA LEU A 11 -16.14 23.98 26.99
C LEU A 11 -17.18 23.87 28.09
N ARG A 12 -18.43 24.08 27.70
CA ARG A 12 -19.60 23.70 28.51
C ARG A 12 -19.85 22.20 28.39
N ALA A 13 -20.54 21.62 29.36
CA ALA A 13 -20.84 20.18 29.39
C ALA A 13 -21.54 19.69 28.11
N GLU A 14 -22.45 20.49 27.55
CA GLU A 14 -23.18 20.16 26.32
C GLU A 14 -22.30 20.14 25.04
N GLU A 15 -21.23 20.94 25.01
CA GLU A 15 -20.30 21.00 23.87
C GLU A 15 -19.45 19.71 23.78
N VAL A 16 -19.21 19.04 24.91
CA VAL A 16 -18.44 17.78 24.96
C VAL A 16 -19.22 16.60 24.37
N THR A 17 -20.55 16.60 24.54
CA THR A 17 -21.45 15.51 24.09
C THR A 17 -21.93 15.65 22.65
N SER A 18 -21.71 16.81 22.02
CA SER A 18 -22.14 17.04 20.65
C SER A 18 -21.35 16.15 19.68
N PRO A 19 -22.03 15.36 18.81
CA PRO A 19 -21.35 14.57 17.80
C PRO A 19 -20.52 15.50 16.92
N ALA A 20 -19.31 15.07 16.56
CA ALA A 20 -18.49 15.83 15.63
C ALA A 20 -19.33 16.10 14.37
N LYS A 21 -19.49 17.38 14.00
CA LYS A 21 -20.12 17.73 12.73
C LYS A 21 -19.25 17.10 11.65
N LYS A 22 -19.71 16.00 11.05
CA LYS A 22 -19.11 15.44 9.84
C LYS A 22 -19.30 16.47 8.74
N SER A 23 -18.37 17.41 8.63
CA SER A 23 -18.25 18.27 7.48
C SER A 23 -17.89 17.37 6.30
N ALA A 24 -18.74 17.35 5.27
CA ALA A 24 -18.47 16.64 4.02
C ALA A 24 -17.33 17.28 3.19
N MET A 25 -16.59 18.24 3.75
CA MET A 25 -15.37 18.79 3.16
C MET A 25 -14.13 18.14 3.79
N LEU A 26 -13.54 17.21 3.04
CA LEU A 26 -12.21 16.65 3.29
C LEU A 26 -11.13 17.70 3.00
N THR A 27 -10.57 18.30 4.04
CA THR A 27 -9.42 19.20 3.94
C THR A 27 -8.16 18.38 3.68
N LEU A 28 -7.83 18.14 2.42
CA LEU A 28 -6.58 17.48 2.04
C LEU A 28 -5.37 18.39 2.35
N GLY A 29 -4.50 17.93 3.24
CA GLY A 29 -3.27 18.55 3.74
C GLY A 29 -2.59 17.54 4.66
N LEU A 30 -1.61 17.94 5.48
CA LEU A 30 -1.36 17.17 6.71
C LEU A 30 -2.72 16.97 7.40
N PRO A 31 -3.02 15.79 7.97
CA PRO A 31 -4.32 15.56 8.61
C PRO A 31 -4.37 16.40 9.88
N TYR A 32 -4.66 17.67 9.67
CA TYR A 32 -4.98 18.60 10.72
C TYR A 32 -6.36 18.20 11.17
N GLU A 33 -6.40 17.83 12.45
CA GLU A 33 -7.63 17.59 13.16
C GLU A 33 -8.62 18.72 12.86
N GLN A 34 -9.81 18.35 12.34
CA GLN A 34 -10.81 19.33 11.91
C GLN A 34 -11.37 20.12 13.10
N GLU A 35 -11.29 19.51 14.28
CA GLU A 35 -11.62 20.13 15.55
C GLU A 35 -10.35 20.68 16.22
N PRO A 36 -10.05 21.98 16.11
CA PRO A 36 -8.82 22.54 16.67
C PRO A 36 -8.81 22.56 18.20
N ASN A 37 -9.96 22.41 18.88
CA ASN A 37 -10.02 22.53 20.33
C ASN A 37 -9.40 21.31 21.04
N ILE A 38 -8.21 21.50 21.60
CA ILE A 38 -7.44 20.48 22.32
C ILE A 38 -8.19 20.00 23.57
N LEU A 39 -8.91 20.90 24.27
CA LEU A 39 -9.69 20.55 25.44
C LEU A 39 -10.88 19.64 25.11
N LEU A 40 -11.46 19.77 23.91
CA LEU A 40 -12.54 18.89 23.46
C LEU A 40 -12.04 17.46 23.26
N HIS A 41 -10.89 17.31 22.59
CA HIS A 41 -10.24 16.01 22.41
C HIS A 41 -9.83 15.39 23.74
N LEU A 42 -9.29 16.18 24.65
CA LEU A 42 -8.93 15.72 26.00
C LEU A 42 -10.16 15.23 26.76
N MET A 43 -11.27 15.97 26.73
CA MET A 43 -12.52 15.54 27.38
C MET A 43 -13.12 14.29 26.73
N ARG A 44 -13.07 14.17 25.40
CA ARG A 44 -13.50 12.95 24.69
C ARG A 44 -12.64 11.75 25.05
N PHE A 45 -11.33 11.92 25.13
CA PHE A 45 -10.39 10.89 25.58
C PHE A 45 -10.71 10.45 27.01
N LEU A 46 -10.86 11.39 27.94
CA LEU A 46 -11.21 11.07 29.33
C LEU A 46 -12.56 10.37 29.41
N LYS A 47 -13.57 10.83 28.67
CA LYS A 47 -14.89 10.17 28.63
C LYS A 47 -14.79 8.73 28.10
N ALA A 48 -13.97 8.49 27.08
CA ALA A 48 -13.79 7.17 26.49
C ALA A 48 -12.95 6.21 27.35
N HIS A 49 -12.07 6.72 28.23
CA HIS A 49 -11.07 5.90 28.91
C HIS A 49 -11.11 5.94 30.45
N ALA A 50 -11.77 6.92 31.06
CA ALA A 50 -11.77 7.10 32.51
C ALA A 50 -12.98 6.49 33.22
N SER A 51 -14.01 6.00 32.50
CA SER A 51 -15.20 5.32 33.06
C SER A 51 -15.72 5.98 34.35
N ASP A 52 -16.07 7.27 34.26
CA ASP A 52 -16.54 8.16 35.36
C ASP A 52 -15.53 8.52 36.47
N LYS A 53 -14.26 8.11 36.37
CA LYS A 53 -13.21 8.52 37.31
C LYS A 53 -12.75 9.95 37.06
N SER A 54 -12.56 10.72 38.13
CA SER A 54 -11.96 12.06 38.08
C SER A 54 -10.45 12.00 37.96
N VAL A 55 -9.85 13.05 37.39
CA VAL A 55 -8.39 13.20 37.33
C VAL A 55 -7.85 13.69 38.67
N ASP A 56 -7.00 12.89 39.32
CA ASP A 56 -6.38 13.26 40.60
C ASP A 56 -5.22 14.23 40.44
N TYR A 57 -4.35 13.95 39.45
CA TYR A 57 -3.10 14.67 39.22
C TYR A 57 -2.88 14.99 37.74
N ILE A 58 -2.26 16.13 37.47
CA ILE A 58 -1.86 16.57 36.13
C ILE A 58 -0.36 16.85 36.12
N LEU A 59 0.36 16.19 35.22
CA LEU A 59 1.76 16.48 34.91
C LEU A 59 1.83 17.16 33.53
N PHE A 60 2.22 18.43 33.51
CA PHE A 60 2.46 19.14 32.26
C PHE A 60 3.86 18.83 31.72
N ASN A 61 3.97 18.63 30.41
CA ASN A 61 5.23 18.37 29.71
C ASN A 61 5.26 19.13 28.37
N GLY A 62 6.47 19.40 27.87
CA GLY A 62 6.73 20.04 26.59
C GLY A 62 6.68 21.57 26.64
N SER A 63 7.43 22.21 25.75
CA SER A 63 7.52 23.67 25.66
C SER A 63 6.19 24.36 25.34
N GLN A 64 5.28 23.66 24.67
CA GLN A 64 3.93 24.18 24.38
C GLN A 64 3.11 24.45 25.63
N MET A 65 3.37 23.74 26.74
CA MET A 65 2.69 23.94 28.02
C MET A 65 3.42 24.95 28.93
N ALA A 66 4.44 25.67 28.42
CA ALA A 66 5.15 26.71 29.16
C ALA A 66 4.28 27.94 29.53
N PRO A 67 3.33 28.41 28.70
CA PRO A 67 2.40 29.46 29.09
C PRO A 67 1.47 29.02 30.22
N GLU A 68 1.33 29.84 31.26
CA GLU A 68 0.50 29.53 32.42
C GLU A 68 -0.98 29.48 32.08
N GLU A 69 -1.42 30.33 31.14
CA GLU A 69 -2.80 30.42 30.71
C GLU A 69 -3.30 29.11 30.08
N PHE A 70 -2.45 28.39 29.34
CA PHE A 70 -2.83 27.10 28.75
C PHE A 70 -3.03 26.05 29.84
N ARG A 71 -2.11 25.99 30.81
CA ARG A 71 -2.22 25.10 31.97
C ARG A 71 -3.46 25.42 32.81
N ALA A 72 -3.75 26.69 33.05
CA ALA A 72 -4.93 27.14 33.78
C ALA A 72 -6.24 26.72 33.07
N ARG A 73 -6.27 26.77 31.73
CA ARG A 73 -7.43 26.34 30.93
C ARG A 73 -7.64 24.81 31.02
N VAL A 74 -6.57 24.01 30.98
CA VAL A 74 -6.64 22.56 31.21
C VAL A 74 -7.16 22.25 32.62
N LEU A 75 -6.62 22.90 33.65
CA LEU A 75 -7.04 22.71 35.03
C LEU A 75 -8.51 23.08 35.24
N ARG A 76 -8.96 24.17 34.62
CA ARG A 76 -10.36 24.60 34.68
C ARG A 76 -11.30 23.59 34.02
N GLN A 77 -10.86 22.93 32.95
CA GLN A 77 -11.68 21.97 32.21
C GLN A 77 -11.71 20.58 32.87
N VAL A 78 -10.57 20.10 33.33
CA VAL A 78 -10.35 18.69 33.74
C VAL A 78 -10.34 18.52 35.25
N GLY A 79 -9.95 19.55 36.02
CA GLY A 79 -9.71 19.44 37.46
C GLY A 79 -8.39 18.74 37.81
N GLY A 80 -8.17 18.47 39.10
CA GLY A 80 -6.99 17.76 39.61
C GLY A 80 -5.86 18.67 40.13
N LYS A 81 -4.84 18.05 40.71
CA LYS A 81 -3.68 18.73 41.33
C LYS A 81 -2.48 18.72 40.38
N VAL A 82 -1.83 19.88 40.20
CA VAL A 82 -0.62 19.96 39.36
C VAL A 82 0.57 19.35 40.07
N LEU A 83 1.28 18.46 39.39
CA LEU A 83 2.58 17.96 39.84
C LEU A 83 3.70 18.95 39.44
N PRO A 84 4.64 19.24 40.34
CA PRO A 84 5.71 20.17 40.06
C PRO A 84 6.67 19.62 39.00
N SER A 85 7.07 20.47 38.05
CA SER A 85 8.08 20.16 37.04
C SER A 85 8.96 21.40 36.84
N GLU A 86 10.26 21.28 37.13
CA GLU A 86 11.19 22.41 37.08
C GLU A 86 11.37 22.98 35.67
N LYS A 87 11.39 22.10 34.66
CA LYS A 87 11.64 22.42 33.25
C LYS A 87 10.81 21.52 32.36
N LEU A 88 9.70 22.06 31.86
CA LEU A 88 8.72 21.33 31.05
C LEU A 88 9.30 20.80 29.73
N ASP A 89 10.25 21.52 29.14
CA ASP A 89 10.96 21.17 27.92
C ASP A 89 11.94 20.00 28.12
N LEU A 90 12.57 19.90 29.29
CA LEU A 90 13.50 18.81 29.63
C LEU A 90 12.82 17.58 30.24
N ALA A 91 11.54 17.67 30.62
CA ALA A 91 10.85 16.61 31.34
C ALA A 91 10.89 15.25 30.61
N VAL A 92 10.71 15.25 29.29
CA VAL A 92 10.79 14.04 28.45
C VAL A 92 12.21 13.46 28.43
N ALA A 93 13.23 14.31 28.26
CA ALA A 93 14.62 13.87 28.24
C ALA A 93 15.07 13.29 29.59
N ARG A 94 14.66 13.92 30.70
CA ARG A 94 14.87 13.40 32.06
C ARG A 94 14.20 12.04 32.24
N GLY A 95 12.95 11.89 31.79
CA GLY A 95 12.23 10.62 31.79
C GLY A 95 12.94 9.54 30.97
N ALA A 96 13.48 9.88 29.80
CA ALA A 96 14.23 8.95 28.96
C ALA A 96 15.54 8.48 29.62
N VAL A 97 16.27 9.36 30.30
CA VAL A 97 17.47 8.99 31.07
C VAL A 97 17.10 8.08 32.24
N GLN A 98 16.03 8.40 32.98
CA GLN A 98 15.55 7.57 34.08
C GLN A 98 15.13 6.18 33.58
N TYR A 99 14.46 6.11 32.42
CA TYR A 99 14.11 4.85 31.77
C TYR A 99 15.34 4.04 31.36
N ALA A 100 16.37 4.68 30.80
CA ALA A 100 17.63 4.01 30.45
C ALA A 100 18.35 3.45 31.69
N LEU A 101 18.35 4.20 32.81
CA LEU A 101 18.88 3.74 34.09
C LEU A 101 18.07 2.57 34.65
N ALA A 102 16.74 2.61 34.54
CA ALA A 102 15.85 1.53 34.99
C ALA A 102 16.10 0.24 34.19
N ARG A 103 16.27 0.34 32.87
CA ARG A 103 16.67 -0.80 32.03
C ARG A 103 18.04 -1.38 32.38
N ALA A 104 18.93 -0.57 32.96
CA ALA A 104 20.23 -0.99 33.47
C ALA A 104 20.17 -1.49 34.93
N GLY A 105 18.99 -1.59 35.53
CA GLY A 105 18.80 -2.02 36.93
C GLY A 105 19.22 -0.98 37.97
N LYS A 106 19.37 0.29 37.58
CA LYS A 106 19.87 1.40 38.43
C LYS A 106 18.78 2.36 38.88
N ALA A 107 17.52 2.10 38.52
CA ALA A 107 16.36 2.89 38.89
C ALA A 107 15.09 2.03 38.84
N GLU A 108 14.00 2.49 39.44
CA GLU A 108 12.69 1.85 39.36
C GLU A 108 12.11 1.96 37.95
N ARG A 109 11.49 0.89 37.46
CA ARG A 109 10.84 0.83 36.13
C ARG A 109 9.38 1.25 36.27
N ILE A 110 8.99 2.30 35.54
CA ILE A 110 7.58 2.69 35.38
C ILE A 110 7.03 1.95 34.15
N GLY A 111 5.93 1.23 34.33
CA GLY A 111 5.21 0.55 33.25
C GLY A 111 3.89 1.25 32.94
N GLY A 112 3.53 1.35 31.65
CA GLY A 112 2.23 1.85 31.20
C GLY A 112 1.30 0.76 30.62
N GLY A 113 1.85 -0.42 30.33
CA GLY A 113 1.16 -1.50 29.64
C GLY A 113 0.77 -1.15 28.20
N ALA A 114 0.23 -2.12 27.46
CA ALA A 114 -0.21 -1.92 26.10
C ALA A 114 -1.35 -0.88 26.04
N PRO A 115 -1.25 0.18 25.22
CA PRO A 115 -2.27 1.23 25.19
C PRO A 115 -3.57 0.79 24.49
N ARG A 116 -3.52 -0.33 23.76
CA ARG A 116 -4.57 -0.87 22.90
C ARG A 116 -4.58 -2.39 22.99
N SER A 117 -5.74 -2.97 22.75
CA SER A 117 -5.87 -4.39 22.42
C SER A 117 -5.55 -4.59 20.94
N TYR A 118 -4.92 -5.71 20.60
CA TYR A 118 -4.57 -6.08 19.22
C TYR A 118 -5.23 -7.40 18.85
N TYR A 119 -5.63 -7.52 17.59
CA TYR A 119 -6.39 -8.66 17.09
C TYR A 119 -5.83 -9.13 15.74
N LEU A 120 -5.84 -10.44 15.52
CA LEU A 120 -5.52 -11.05 14.23
C LEU A 120 -6.77 -11.61 13.59
N GLU A 121 -6.94 -11.37 12.30
CA GLU A 121 -7.97 -12.02 11.50
C GLU A 121 -7.74 -13.53 11.40
N VAL A 122 -8.77 -14.30 11.71
CA VAL A 122 -8.80 -15.76 11.62
C VAL A 122 -10.05 -16.20 10.88
N GLU A 123 -9.91 -17.24 10.06
CA GLU A 123 -11.03 -17.89 9.39
C GLU A 123 -11.74 -18.83 10.38
N THR A 124 -13.06 -18.81 10.42
CA THR A 124 -13.90 -19.70 11.22
C THR A 124 -15.00 -20.32 10.36
N PRO A 125 -15.70 -21.40 10.80
CA PRO A 125 -16.83 -21.95 10.05
C PRO A 125 -17.96 -20.94 9.76
N GLU A 126 -18.06 -19.88 10.58
CA GLU A 126 -19.05 -18.81 10.49
C GLU A 126 -18.54 -17.59 9.69
N GLY A 127 -17.34 -17.68 9.10
CA GLY A 127 -16.64 -16.61 8.40
C GLY A 127 -15.49 -15.99 9.21
N ALA A 128 -14.87 -14.95 8.66
CA ALA A 128 -13.72 -14.28 9.27
C ALA A 128 -14.10 -13.57 10.58
N LYS A 129 -13.28 -13.76 11.62
CA LYS A 129 -13.40 -13.09 12.92
C LYS A 129 -12.06 -12.49 13.33
N ALA A 130 -12.07 -11.54 14.28
CA ALA A 130 -10.89 -10.96 14.87
C ALA A 130 -10.60 -11.64 16.22
N LEU A 131 -9.48 -12.36 16.31
CA LEU A 131 -9.00 -13.02 17.52
C LEU A 131 -8.13 -12.07 18.33
N THR A 132 -8.46 -11.84 19.60
CA THR A 132 -7.65 -11.02 20.51
C THR A 132 -6.33 -11.72 20.80
N ILE A 133 -5.22 -11.07 20.44
CA ILE A 133 -3.85 -11.61 20.60
C ILE A 133 -3.04 -10.90 21.68
N LEU A 134 -3.42 -9.68 22.03
CA LEU A 134 -2.83 -8.90 23.10
C LEU A 134 -3.91 -8.00 23.69
N GLU A 135 -4.15 -8.12 24.99
CA GLU A 135 -5.09 -7.26 25.71
C GLU A 135 -4.46 -5.91 26.08
N ARG A 136 -5.29 -4.87 26.18
CA ARG A 136 -4.88 -3.56 26.70
C ARG A 136 -4.39 -3.71 28.15
N GLY A 137 -3.37 -2.93 28.51
CA GLY A 137 -2.76 -2.93 29.84
C GLY A 137 -1.74 -4.05 30.04
N ARG A 138 -1.57 -4.97 29.08
CA ARG A 138 -0.54 -6.01 29.15
C ARG A 138 0.85 -5.39 29.33
N GLU A 139 1.63 -5.92 30.27
CA GLU A 139 2.99 -5.42 30.52
C GLU A 139 3.83 -5.45 29.25
N GLU A 140 4.60 -4.38 29.01
CA GLU A 140 5.50 -4.28 27.86
C GLU A 140 6.58 -5.37 27.92
N ASP A 141 6.99 -5.86 26.76
CA ASP A 141 7.93 -6.97 26.56
C ASP A 141 7.45 -8.33 27.10
N ALA A 142 6.33 -8.39 27.84
CA ALA A 142 5.75 -9.65 28.30
C ALA A 142 5.14 -10.42 27.12
N LEU A 143 5.47 -11.71 27.05
CA LEU A 143 4.87 -12.60 26.06
C LEU A 143 3.41 -12.91 26.42
N SER A 144 2.53 -12.66 25.47
CA SER A 144 1.16 -13.15 25.43
C SER A 144 1.13 -14.45 24.63
N HIS A 145 0.48 -15.46 25.18
CA HIS A 145 0.25 -16.73 24.49
C HIS A 145 -1.23 -16.86 24.25
N CYS A 146 -1.64 -17.04 22.99
CA CYS A 146 -3.02 -17.29 22.68
C CYS A 146 -3.41 -18.69 23.16
N PRO A 147 -4.44 -18.84 24.01
CA PRO A 147 -4.86 -20.15 24.52
C PRO A 147 -5.57 -21.00 23.46
N VAL A 148 -6.06 -20.37 22.39
CA VAL A 148 -6.79 -21.05 21.31
C VAL A 148 -5.84 -21.73 20.33
N SER A 149 -6.12 -22.98 19.99
CA SER A 149 -5.40 -23.72 18.94
C SER A 149 -5.70 -23.13 17.56
N LEU A 150 -4.63 -22.75 16.85
CA LEU A 150 -4.71 -22.21 15.50
C LEU A 150 -4.05 -23.17 14.52
N SER A 151 -4.50 -23.11 13.28
CA SER A 151 -3.87 -23.80 12.17
C SER A 151 -3.37 -22.75 11.17
N ALA A 152 -2.12 -22.86 10.73
CA ALA A 152 -1.52 -21.92 9.78
C ALA A 152 -1.29 -22.57 8.42
N ALA A 153 -1.59 -21.84 7.36
CA ALA A 153 -1.23 -22.23 6.01
C ALA A 153 0.29 -22.09 5.80
N VAL A 154 0.95 -23.18 5.43
CA VAL A 154 2.40 -23.22 5.18
C VAL A 154 2.71 -23.68 3.76
N GLY A 155 3.86 -23.27 3.23
CA GLY A 155 4.28 -23.59 1.86
C GLY A 155 3.49 -22.88 0.76
N GLN A 156 2.57 -21.98 1.13
CA GLN A 156 1.82 -21.11 0.23
C GLN A 156 1.73 -19.68 0.77
N PRO A 157 1.56 -18.67 -0.09
CA PRO A 157 1.35 -17.31 0.36
C PRO A 157 0.04 -17.13 1.12
N ALA A 158 0.09 -16.41 2.24
CA ALA A 158 -1.08 -16.14 3.06
C ALA A 158 -1.06 -14.72 3.67
N ARG A 159 -2.25 -14.21 4.01
CA ARG A 159 -2.44 -12.89 4.62
C ARG A 159 -2.74 -12.98 6.10
N PHE A 160 -2.11 -12.12 6.88
CA PHE A 160 -2.32 -11.94 8.32
C PHE A 160 -2.76 -10.50 8.55
N THR A 161 -4.05 -10.27 8.79
CA THR A 161 -4.60 -8.93 8.95
C THR A 161 -4.63 -8.53 10.42
N LEU A 162 -3.94 -7.45 10.79
CA LEU A 162 -3.87 -6.96 12.17
C LEU A 162 -4.87 -5.80 12.40
N TYR A 163 -5.68 -5.91 13.44
CA TYR A 163 -6.55 -4.85 13.95
C TYR A 163 -6.10 -4.38 15.34
N ALA A 164 -6.51 -3.18 15.73
CA ALA A 164 -6.34 -2.69 17.10
C ALA A 164 -7.57 -1.91 17.57
N SER A 165 -7.78 -1.87 18.89
CA SER A 165 -8.80 -1.04 19.53
C SER A 165 -8.26 -0.37 20.79
N SER A 166 -8.66 0.88 21.01
CA SER A 166 -8.41 1.60 22.27
C SER A 166 -9.62 1.63 23.20
N VAL A 167 -10.81 1.27 22.71
CA VAL A 167 -12.10 1.42 23.43
C VAL A 167 -12.72 0.11 23.85
N ARG A 168 -12.28 -1.02 23.28
CA ARG A 168 -12.66 -2.36 23.74
C ARG A 168 -11.79 -2.77 24.92
N LEU A 169 -12.28 -2.47 26.13
CA LEU A 169 -11.50 -2.53 27.37
C LEU A 169 -11.44 -3.94 27.99
N ASP A 170 -12.46 -4.76 27.74
CA ASP A 170 -12.69 -6.01 28.47
C ASP A 170 -12.34 -7.27 27.66
N ASP A 171 -11.89 -7.14 26.41
CA ASP A 171 -11.51 -8.28 25.58
C ASP A 171 -10.22 -8.94 26.11
N ALA A 172 -10.29 -10.22 26.43
CA ALA A 172 -9.17 -11.03 26.89
C ALA A 172 -8.49 -11.76 25.72
N VAL A 173 -7.21 -12.12 25.90
CA VAL A 173 -6.48 -12.91 24.90
C VAL A 173 -7.20 -14.25 24.63
N GLY A 174 -7.52 -14.50 23.37
CA GLY A 174 -8.29 -15.67 22.94
C GLY A 174 -9.76 -15.38 22.58
N ASP A 175 -10.29 -14.21 22.95
CA ASP A 175 -11.65 -13.83 22.60
C ASP A 175 -11.81 -13.60 21.09
N LEU A 176 -12.98 -13.97 20.56
CA LEU A 176 -13.33 -13.76 19.16
C LEU A 176 -14.35 -12.62 19.03
N VAL A 177 -13.98 -11.62 18.25
CA VAL A 177 -14.82 -10.47 17.92
C VAL A 177 -15.33 -10.65 16.49
N ALA A 178 -16.64 -10.41 16.28
CA ALA A 178 -17.24 -10.47 14.96
C ALA A 178 -16.66 -9.36 14.06
N LEU A 179 -16.50 -9.66 12.77
CA LEU A 179 -16.15 -8.66 11.75
C LEU A 179 -17.33 -8.45 10.80
N PRO A 180 -17.61 -7.20 10.37
CA PRO A 180 -16.94 -5.96 10.74
C PRO A 180 -17.36 -5.44 12.14
N ASP A 181 -16.45 -4.75 12.84
CA ASP A 181 -16.72 -4.02 14.10
C ASP A 181 -16.18 -2.58 13.98
N GLU A 182 -17.01 -1.60 14.28
CA GLU A 182 -16.68 -0.16 14.16
C GLU A 182 -15.61 0.32 15.15
N ASN A 183 -15.38 -0.43 16.22
CA ASN A 183 -14.39 -0.16 17.26
C ASN A 183 -13.04 -0.82 16.96
N LEU A 184 -12.91 -1.54 15.85
CA LEU A 184 -11.67 -2.13 15.36
C LEU A 184 -11.08 -1.28 14.24
N THR A 185 -9.85 -0.81 14.44
CA THR A 185 -9.08 -0.10 13.40
C THR A 185 -8.11 -1.07 12.74
N LEU A 186 -8.16 -1.16 11.41
CA LEU A 186 -7.18 -1.91 10.63
C LEU A 186 -5.80 -1.25 10.74
N ILE A 187 -4.78 -2.00 11.15
CA ILE A 187 -3.41 -1.48 11.32
C ILE A 187 -2.55 -1.77 10.09
N ALA A 188 -2.43 -3.03 9.68
CA ALA A 188 -1.75 -3.42 8.44
C ALA A 188 -2.01 -4.90 8.12
N PRO A 189 -2.24 -5.27 6.85
CA PRO A 189 -2.12 -6.66 6.43
C PRO A 189 -0.66 -7.03 6.16
N LEU A 190 -0.20 -8.14 6.72
CA LEU A 190 1.06 -8.79 6.38
C LEU A 190 0.80 -9.91 5.39
N SER A 191 1.47 -9.90 4.24
CA SER A 191 1.38 -10.97 3.25
C SER A 191 2.71 -11.69 3.15
N THR A 192 2.76 -12.98 3.51
CA THR A 192 4.00 -13.75 3.53
C THR A 192 3.74 -15.25 3.35
N THR A 193 4.78 -16.00 3.00
CA THR A 193 4.76 -17.46 2.93
C THR A 193 5.47 -18.03 4.14
N LEU A 194 4.78 -18.87 4.92
CA LEU A 194 5.40 -19.60 6.02
C LEU A 194 6.16 -20.82 5.44
N ALA A 195 7.50 -20.72 5.38
CA ALA A 195 8.33 -21.79 4.85
C ALA A 195 8.24 -23.05 5.74
N PHE A 196 7.96 -24.20 5.13
CA PHE A 196 7.82 -25.47 5.83
C PHE A 196 8.31 -26.62 4.95
N GLY A 197 9.28 -27.41 5.43
CA GLY A 197 9.81 -28.56 4.67
C GLY A 197 10.47 -28.20 3.33
N LYS A 198 10.33 -29.08 2.32
CA LYS A 198 10.78 -28.84 0.94
C LYS A 198 9.88 -27.79 0.26
N ALA A 199 10.46 -26.91 -0.54
CA ALA A 199 9.74 -25.86 -1.25
C ALA A 199 8.56 -26.43 -2.08
N GLY A 200 7.38 -25.81 -1.96
CA GLY A 200 6.18 -26.14 -2.74
C GLY A 200 5.16 -27.08 -2.07
N VAL A 201 5.44 -27.66 -0.91
CA VAL A 201 4.47 -28.50 -0.18
C VAL A 201 3.46 -27.61 0.56
N LYS A 202 2.27 -27.43 -0.02
CA LYS A 202 1.15 -26.70 0.58
C LYS A 202 0.43 -27.58 1.60
N ARG A 203 0.31 -27.13 2.85
CA ARG A 203 -0.47 -27.81 3.89
C ARG A 203 -0.84 -26.86 5.02
N THR A 204 -1.72 -27.30 5.91
CA THR A 204 -2.02 -26.58 7.15
C THR A 204 -1.31 -27.27 8.31
N VAL A 205 -0.69 -26.49 9.21
CA VAL A 205 0.03 -26.99 10.37
C VAL A 205 -0.53 -26.36 11.63
N GLU A 206 -0.71 -27.15 12.69
CA GLU A 206 -1.13 -26.62 13.99
C GLU A 206 -0.02 -25.77 14.60
N VAL A 207 -0.40 -24.57 15.05
CA VAL A 207 0.52 -23.56 15.56
C VAL A 207 0.01 -22.95 16.86
N ARG A 208 0.94 -22.58 17.72
CA ARG A 208 0.72 -21.66 18.83
C ARG A 208 1.09 -20.26 18.38
N PHE A 209 0.24 -19.31 18.74
CA PHE A 209 0.51 -17.91 18.50
C PHE A 209 1.04 -17.25 19.77
N GLN A 210 2.10 -16.47 19.61
CA GLN A 210 2.62 -15.59 20.66
C GLN A 210 2.77 -14.18 20.14
N ALA A 211 2.48 -13.20 20.99
CA ALA A 211 2.74 -11.80 20.71
C ALA A 211 3.41 -11.12 21.89
N ARG A 212 4.22 -10.10 21.60
CA ARG A 212 4.70 -9.15 22.59
C ARG A 212 4.67 -7.75 22.00
N LEU A 213 4.27 -6.78 22.81
CA LEU A 213 4.44 -5.38 22.47
C LEU A 213 5.72 -4.89 23.14
N SER A 214 6.69 -4.47 22.35
CA SER A 214 7.92 -3.88 22.89
C SER A 214 7.65 -2.53 23.53
N ALA A 215 8.53 -2.09 24.44
CA ALA A 215 8.46 -0.76 25.05
C ALA A 215 8.56 0.42 24.05
N VAL A 216 9.04 0.18 22.83
CA VAL A 216 9.02 1.18 21.74
C VAL A 216 7.73 1.13 20.92
N GLY A 217 6.77 0.30 21.29
CA GLY A 217 5.46 0.20 20.64
C GLY A 217 5.46 -0.55 19.32
N VAL A 218 6.39 -1.51 19.13
CA VAL A 218 6.39 -2.47 18.02
C VAL A 218 5.76 -3.77 18.48
N LEU A 219 4.71 -4.23 17.78
CA LEU A 219 4.10 -5.55 18.01
C LEU A 219 4.90 -6.62 17.27
N GLU A 220 5.53 -7.48 18.03
CA GLU A 220 6.19 -8.68 17.51
C GLU A 220 5.26 -9.86 17.71
N ALA A 221 4.86 -10.49 16.61
CA ALA A 221 4.05 -11.70 16.60
C ALA A 221 4.88 -12.89 16.10
N ALA A 222 4.57 -14.08 16.56
CA ALA A 222 5.19 -15.29 16.05
C ALA A 222 4.25 -16.50 16.13
N LEU A 223 4.48 -17.40 15.19
CA LEU A 223 3.83 -18.70 15.08
C LEU A 223 4.86 -19.78 15.36
N GLN A 224 4.53 -20.71 16.26
CA GLN A 224 5.33 -21.88 16.55
C GLN A 224 4.54 -23.13 16.23
N ALA A 225 5.06 -24.01 15.37
CA ALA A 225 4.43 -25.29 15.09
C ALA A 225 4.40 -26.17 16.35
N THR A 226 3.30 -26.90 16.58
CA THR A 226 3.16 -27.78 17.76
C THR A 226 3.89 -29.11 17.60
N GLU A 227 3.93 -29.64 16.38
CA GLU A 227 4.47 -30.97 16.08
C GLU A 227 5.92 -30.94 15.60
N THR A 228 6.46 -29.76 15.26
CA THR A 228 7.77 -29.60 14.63
C THR A 228 8.50 -28.37 15.17
N PRO A 229 9.84 -28.27 15.06
CA PRO A 229 10.60 -27.12 15.58
C PRO A 229 10.43 -25.83 14.73
N HIS A 230 9.51 -25.80 13.78
CA HIS A 230 9.31 -24.66 12.89
C HIS A 230 8.76 -23.44 13.64
N PHE A 231 9.31 -22.29 13.32
CA PHE A 231 9.04 -21.02 13.99
C PHE A 231 9.06 -19.87 12.97
N TRP A 232 8.00 -19.07 12.95
CA TRP A 232 7.86 -17.96 12.02
C TRP A 232 7.60 -16.67 12.77
N LYS A 233 8.41 -15.64 12.48
CA LYS A 233 8.19 -14.29 12.99
C LYS A 233 7.30 -13.51 12.02
N LEU A 234 6.26 -12.89 12.56
CA LEU A 234 5.38 -11.96 11.87
C LEU A 234 5.63 -10.56 12.46
N SER A 235 6.27 -9.69 11.67
CA SER A 235 6.61 -8.34 12.13
C SER A 235 5.60 -7.34 11.59
N PHE A 236 4.83 -6.73 12.49
CA PHE A 236 3.86 -5.69 12.14
C PHE A 236 4.39 -4.31 12.58
N GLN A 237 4.33 -3.31 11.70
CA GLN A 237 4.63 -1.94 12.07
C GLN A 237 3.37 -1.27 12.63
N THR A 238 3.29 -1.16 13.95
CA THR A 238 2.12 -0.65 14.68
C THR A 238 2.09 0.86 14.87
N ARG A 239 3.21 1.54 14.64
CA ARG A 239 3.25 3.01 14.55
C ARG A 239 2.98 3.41 13.10
N SER A 240 1.71 3.67 12.79
CA SER A 240 1.40 4.60 11.73
C SER A 240 2.10 5.92 12.05
N SER A 241 3.08 6.28 11.23
CA SER A 241 3.56 7.66 11.18
C SER A 241 2.34 8.55 10.98
N LEU A 242 2.07 9.39 11.98
CA LEU A 242 1.19 10.56 11.96
C LEU A 242 0.49 10.75 10.61
N GLY A 243 -0.72 10.19 10.49
CA GLY A 243 -1.65 10.69 9.49
C GLY A 243 -1.48 10.23 8.05
N ALA A 244 -0.70 9.18 7.78
CA ALA A 244 -0.96 8.44 6.55
C ALA A 244 -2.21 7.59 6.79
N ASP A 245 -3.36 8.06 6.29
CA ASP A 245 -4.46 7.16 5.93
C ASP A 245 -3.84 6.04 5.10
N LEU A 246 -3.59 4.90 5.73
CA LEU A 246 -3.57 3.64 5.02
C LEU A 246 -4.97 3.54 4.46
N ARG A 247 -5.11 4.00 3.21
CA ARG A 247 -6.33 3.90 2.42
C ARG A 247 -6.94 2.56 2.74
N GLN A 248 -8.24 2.55 2.99
CA GLN A 248 -9.06 1.37 2.81
C GLN A 248 -8.71 0.81 1.42
N GLU A 249 -7.75 -0.09 1.35
CA GLU A 249 -7.62 -0.99 0.23
C GLU A 249 -8.83 -1.89 0.38
N GLU A 250 -9.89 -1.49 -0.33
CA GLU A 250 -11.08 -2.29 -0.52
C GLU A 250 -10.64 -3.72 -0.69
N ALA A 251 -11.21 -4.52 0.17
CA ALA A 251 -10.81 -5.87 0.30
C ALA A 251 -11.30 -6.55 -1.01
N PHE A 252 -10.39 -6.96 -1.91
CA PHE A 252 -10.71 -7.64 -3.18
C PHE A 252 -11.09 -9.12 -2.97
N VAL A 253 -12.28 -9.56 -3.36
CA VAL A 253 -12.78 -10.93 -3.12
C VAL A 253 -12.19 -11.90 -4.15
N GLY A 254 -11.36 -12.84 -3.69
CA GLY A 254 -10.77 -13.94 -4.48
C GLY A 254 -11.77 -14.73 -5.28
N GLU A 255 -11.77 -14.59 -6.59
CA GLU A 255 -12.47 -15.55 -7.45
C GLU A 255 -11.77 -16.93 -7.34
N SER A 256 -12.49 -17.92 -6.81
CA SER A 256 -11.99 -19.30 -6.74
C SER A 256 -12.15 -19.95 -8.10
N LEU A 257 -11.04 -20.20 -8.80
CA LEU A 257 -11.02 -21.08 -9.97
C LEU A 257 -11.06 -22.54 -9.51
N ASP A 258 -11.69 -23.39 -10.29
CA ASP A 258 -11.65 -24.84 -10.12
C ASP A 258 -10.22 -25.37 -10.36
N GLY A 259 -9.80 -26.33 -9.53
CA GLY A 259 -8.41 -26.83 -9.56
C GLY A 259 -8.03 -27.54 -10.87
N GLU A 260 -9.01 -28.04 -11.62
CA GLU A 260 -8.80 -28.73 -12.90
C GLU A 260 -8.48 -27.75 -14.02
N SER A 261 -9.24 -26.66 -14.16
CA SER A 261 -8.95 -25.61 -15.15
C SER A 261 -7.62 -24.89 -14.87
N LEU A 262 -7.28 -24.65 -13.61
CA LEU A 262 -5.97 -24.07 -13.26
C LEU A 262 -4.83 -25.01 -13.65
N LYS A 263 -4.98 -26.31 -13.39
CA LYS A 263 -3.98 -27.31 -13.79
C LYS A 263 -3.83 -27.36 -15.32
N GLY A 264 -4.94 -27.44 -16.04
CA GLY A 264 -4.94 -27.42 -17.51
C GLY A 264 -4.27 -26.16 -18.08
N ALA A 265 -4.52 -25.00 -17.50
CA ALA A 265 -3.87 -23.76 -17.90
C ALA A 265 -2.36 -23.77 -17.67
N LYS A 266 -1.88 -24.37 -16.56
CA LYS A 266 -0.45 -24.56 -16.30
C LYS A 266 0.20 -25.53 -17.28
N ASP A 267 -0.44 -26.66 -17.53
CA ASP A 267 0.03 -27.66 -18.49
C ASP A 267 0.17 -27.07 -19.91
N LEU A 268 -0.74 -26.16 -20.30
CA LEU A 268 -0.65 -25.41 -21.55
C LEU A 268 0.58 -24.50 -21.62
N VAL A 269 0.95 -23.83 -20.52
CA VAL A 269 2.17 -23.02 -20.45
C VAL A 269 3.39 -23.91 -20.61
N GLU A 270 3.49 -25.01 -19.87
CA GLU A 270 4.62 -25.94 -19.97
C GLU A 270 4.76 -26.50 -21.38
N ALA A 271 3.68 -27.01 -21.97
CA ALA A 271 3.67 -27.59 -23.31
C ALA A 271 4.11 -26.59 -24.40
N ALA A 272 3.72 -25.33 -24.27
CA ALA A 272 4.09 -24.28 -25.22
C ALA A 272 5.59 -23.92 -25.19
N PHE A 273 6.30 -24.23 -24.09
CA PHE A 273 7.72 -24.01 -23.92
C PHE A 273 8.55 -25.30 -23.91
N GLN A 274 8.01 -26.40 -24.45
CA GLN A 274 8.78 -27.60 -24.78
C GLN A 274 9.37 -27.52 -26.20
N PRO A 275 10.44 -28.29 -26.53
CA PRO A 275 10.90 -28.44 -27.90
C PRO A 275 9.75 -28.91 -28.83
N GLY A 276 9.49 -28.14 -29.89
CA GLY A 276 8.36 -28.39 -30.81
C GLY A 276 7.01 -27.81 -30.36
N GLY A 277 6.98 -27.12 -29.22
CA GLY A 277 5.81 -26.39 -28.72
C GLY A 277 5.45 -25.17 -29.59
N ASP A 278 4.18 -24.74 -29.48
CA ASP A 278 3.65 -23.55 -30.16
C ASP A 278 3.31 -22.44 -29.16
N PRO A 279 4.24 -21.51 -28.89
CA PRO A 279 4.00 -20.38 -28.00
C PRO A 279 3.10 -19.30 -28.64
N LYS A 280 2.87 -19.33 -29.95
CA LYS A 280 2.13 -18.27 -30.64
C LYS A 280 0.66 -18.28 -30.24
N LEU A 281 0.05 -19.45 -30.16
CA LEU A 281 -1.36 -19.65 -29.81
C LEU A 281 -1.63 -19.75 -28.31
N LEU A 282 -0.59 -19.73 -27.47
CA LEU A 282 -0.70 -19.96 -26.02
C LEU A 282 -1.77 -19.09 -25.33
N VAL A 283 -1.79 -17.77 -25.57
CA VAL A 283 -2.77 -16.88 -24.93
C VAL A 283 -4.20 -17.26 -25.30
N LYS A 284 -4.45 -17.58 -26.57
CA LYS A 284 -5.78 -17.98 -27.04
C LYS A 284 -6.22 -19.29 -26.38
N ARG A 285 -5.32 -20.27 -26.29
CA ARG A 285 -5.58 -21.56 -25.63
C ARG A 285 -5.84 -21.39 -24.13
N LEU A 286 -5.15 -20.45 -23.48
CA LEU A 286 -5.41 -20.11 -22.07
C LEU A 286 -6.79 -19.45 -21.90
N GLU A 287 -7.18 -18.52 -22.79
CA GLU A 287 -8.52 -17.90 -22.74
C GLU A 287 -9.63 -18.93 -22.97
N GLU A 288 -9.41 -19.88 -23.88
CA GLU A 288 -10.33 -21.01 -24.13
C GLU A 288 -10.40 -21.96 -22.93
N ALA A 289 -9.27 -22.32 -22.32
CA ALA A 289 -9.21 -23.26 -21.20
C ALA A 289 -9.73 -22.67 -19.88
N LEU A 290 -9.63 -21.35 -19.70
CA LEU A 290 -10.12 -20.63 -18.52
C LEU A 290 -11.53 -20.08 -18.72
N GLU A 291 -12.10 -20.26 -19.92
CA GLU A 291 -13.40 -19.72 -20.35
C GLU A 291 -13.56 -18.21 -20.08
N LYS A 292 -12.43 -17.49 -20.07
CA LYS A 292 -12.34 -16.08 -19.69
C LYS A 292 -11.32 -15.34 -20.53
N PRO A 293 -11.63 -14.14 -21.01
CA PRO A 293 -10.66 -13.34 -21.71
C PRO A 293 -9.55 -12.87 -20.75
N LYS A 294 -8.35 -12.64 -21.29
CA LYS A 294 -7.16 -12.36 -20.46
C LYS A 294 -7.23 -11.11 -19.59
N TRP A 295 -8.10 -10.15 -19.93
CA TRP A 295 -8.29 -8.94 -19.14
C TRP A 295 -9.11 -9.18 -17.88
N GLU A 296 -9.84 -10.30 -17.79
CA GLU A 296 -10.61 -10.73 -16.62
C GLU A 296 -9.82 -11.68 -15.69
N TRP A 297 -8.58 -12.04 -16.05
CA TRP A 297 -7.77 -12.93 -15.22
C TRP A 297 -7.36 -12.27 -13.89
N SER A 298 -7.70 -12.93 -12.78
CA SER A 298 -7.35 -12.49 -11.42
C SER A 298 -5.84 -12.51 -11.17
N LEU A 299 -5.35 -11.70 -10.22
CA LEU A 299 -3.92 -11.60 -9.91
C LEU A 299 -3.34 -12.94 -9.45
N SER A 300 -4.10 -13.69 -8.65
CA SER A 300 -3.73 -15.03 -8.19
C SER A 300 -3.48 -15.97 -9.38
N LEU A 301 -4.39 -15.99 -10.36
CA LEU A 301 -4.20 -16.74 -11.60
C LEU A 301 -2.97 -16.24 -12.37
N LEU A 302 -2.80 -14.91 -12.50
CA LEU A 302 -1.63 -14.34 -13.19
C LEU A 302 -0.32 -14.81 -12.55
N ARG A 303 -0.23 -14.87 -11.21
CA ARG A 303 0.97 -15.34 -10.50
C ARG A 303 1.18 -16.84 -10.58
N GLU A 304 0.11 -17.64 -10.46
CA GLU A 304 0.20 -19.10 -10.62
C GLU A 304 0.67 -19.49 -12.04
N LEU A 305 0.26 -18.76 -13.08
CA LEU A 305 0.78 -18.94 -14.44
C LEU A 305 2.20 -18.40 -14.61
N TYR A 306 2.55 -17.29 -13.95
CA TYR A 306 3.92 -16.77 -13.99
C TYR A 306 4.91 -17.75 -13.37
N ASP A 307 4.56 -18.36 -12.24
CA ASP A 307 5.41 -19.30 -11.53
C ASP A 307 5.74 -20.52 -12.40
N VAL A 308 4.82 -20.95 -13.28
CA VAL A 308 5.11 -21.99 -14.28
C VAL A 308 5.96 -21.47 -15.43
N LEU A 309 5.66 -20.25 -15.92
CA LEU A 309 6.41 -19.63 -17.01
C LEU A 309 7.89 -19.44 -16.66
N ILE A 310 8.20 -19.03 -15.43
CA ILE A 310 9.58 -18.73 -15.01
C ILE A 310 10.44 -19.99 -14.82
N GLU A 311 9.82 -21.14 -14.52
CA GLU A 311 10.51 -22.43 -14.56
C GLU A 311 10.90 -22.81 -16.00
N CYS A 312 10.11 -22.39 -16.99
CA CYS A 312 10.40 -22.54 -18.41
C CYS A 312 11.41 -21.52 -18.95
N LYS A 313 12.11 -20.76 -18.09
CA LYS A 313 13.02 -19.68 -18.52
C LYS A 313 14.09 -20.13 -19.50
N GLU A 314 14.68 -21.32 -19.37
CA GLU A 314 15.74 -21.75 -20.29
C GLU A 314 15.20 -22.04 -21.69
N SER A 315 14.00 -22.63 -21.77
CA SER A 315 13.29 -22.89 -23.03
C SER A 315 12.89 -21.62 -23.79
N ARG A 316 12.92 -20.44 -23.15
CA ARG A 316 12.68 -19.16 -23.83
C ARG A 316 13.60 -19.00 -25.05
N LYS A 317 14.83 -19.53 -25.01
CA LYS A 317 15.85 -19.35 -26.05
C LYS A 317 15.73 -20.33 -27.24
N LEU A 318 14.73 -21.24 -27.24
CA LEU A 318 14.57 -22.25 -28.30
C LEU A 318 14.39 -21.64 -29.70
N THR A 319 13.53 -20.63 -29.83
CA THR A 319 13.27 -19.91 -31.10
C THR A 319 12.98 -18.44 -30.83
N LEU A 320 12.99 -17.61 -31.88
CA LEU A 320 12.59 -16.20 -31.78
C LEU A 320 11.15 -16.07 -31.23
N GLU A 321 10.23 -16.93 -31.66
CA GLU A 321 8.83 -16.91 -31.21
C GLU A 321 8.70 -17.22 -29.72
N HIS A 322 9.48 -18.18 -29.22
CA HIS A 322 9.52 -18.49 -27.78
C HIS A 322 10.04 -17.29 -26.97
N ARG A 323 11.11 -16.62 -27.43
CA ARG A 323 11.65 -15.43 -26.74
C ARG A 323 10.64 -14.29 -26.72
N VAL A 324 10.00 -14.00 -27.85
CA VAL A 324 8.98 -12.95 -27.98
C VAL A 324 7.80 -13.26 -27.05
N ARG A 325 7.28 -14.50 -27.08
CA ARG A 325 6.14 -14.88 -26.23
C ARG A 325 6.50 -14.87 -24.76
N PHE A 326 7.69 -15.34 -24.37
CA PHE A 326 8.15 -15.35 -22.99
C PHE A 326 8.11 -13.95 -22.39
N TRP A 327 8.77 -12.98 -23.02
CA TRP A 327 8.80 -11.59 -22.52
C TRP A 327 7.41 -10.94 -22.54
N ASN A 328 6.61 -11.24 -23.56
CA ASN A 328 5.23 -10.76 -23.64
C ASN A 328 4.37 -11.25 -22.47
N LEU A 329 4.42 -12.55 -22.17
CA LEU A 329 3.67 -13.16 -21.07
C LEU A 329 4.24 -12.80 -19.71
N ALA A 330 5.56 -12.83 -19.52
CA ALA A 330 6.18 -12.50 -18.24
C ALA A 330 5.78 -11.09 -17.77
N GLY A 331 5.84 -10.10 -18.67
CA GLY A 331 5.38 -8.75 -18.36
C GLY A 331 3.87 -8.67 -18.11
N PHE A 332 3.06 -9.48 -18.80
CA PHE A 332 1.61 -9.52 -18.60
C PHE A 332 1.25 -10.15 -17.25
N LEU A 333 1.77 -11.34 -16.97
CA LEU A 333 1.49 -12.14 -15.79
C LEU A 333 2.09 -11.56 -14.51
N LEU A 334 3.14 -10.74 -14.60
CA LEU A 334 3.66 -9.99 -13.45
C LEU A 334 3.05 -8.62 -13.25
N ARG A 335 2.21 -8.10 -14.15
CA ARG A 335 1.70 -6.74 -13.98
C ARG A 335 1.01 -6.61 -12.60
N PRO A 336 1.20 -5.50 -11.88
CA PRO A 336 2.11 -4.37 -12.16
C PRO A 336 3.52 -4.49 -11.56
N GLY A 337 3.87 -5.68 -11.08
CA GLY A 337 5.08 -5.97 -10.33
C GLY A 337 4.93 -5.78 -8.83
N LEU A 338 3.73 -5.50 -8.35
CA LEU A 338 3.41 -5.37 -6.93
C LEU A 338 1.95 -5.77 -6.69
N GLY A 339 1.60 -5.97 -5.42
CA GLY A 339 0.24 -6.33 -5.00
C GLY A 339 0.05 -7.82 -4.68
N ALA A 340 0.89 -8.71 -5.22
CA ALA A 340 0.89 -10.13 -4.83
C ALA A 340 2.13 -10.48 -3.97
N PRO A 341 2.02 -11.46 -3.06
CA PRO A 341 3.15 -11.94 -2.28
C PRO A 341 4.29 -12.41 -3.16
N CYS A 342 5.51 -12.21 -2.70
CA CYS A 342 6.71 -12.63 -3.42
C CYS A 342 6.90 -11.95 -4.79
N ASP A 343 6.14 -10.90 -5.11
CA ASP A 343 6.39 -10.11 -6.33
C ASP A 343 7.80 -9.52 -6.36
N ASP A 344 8.35 -9.11 -5.22
CA ASP A 344 9.75 -8.68 -5.11
C ASP A 344 10.74 -9.76 -5.58
N PHE A 345 10.47 -11.04 -5.27
CA PHE A 345 11.31 -12.16 -5.68
C PHE A 345 11.14 -12.46 -7.18
N ARG A 346 9.89 -12.54 -7.65
CA ARG A 346 9.59 -12.75 -9.08
C ARG A 346 10.20 -11.66 -9.96
N LEU A 347 10.10 -10.40 -9.53
CA LEU A 347 10.72 -9.27 -10.21
C LEU A 347 12.24 -9.35 -10.17
N GLN A 348 12.84 -9.76 -9.05
CA GLN A 348 14.28 -9.91 -8.97
C GLN A 348 14.79 -10.97 -9.96
N GLU A 349 14.06 -12.07 -10.14
CA GLU A 349 14.38 -13.10 -11.10
C GLU A 349 14.22 -12.61 -12.56
N LEU A 350 13.07 -12.02 -12.90
CA LEU A 350 12.85 -11.46 -14.25
C LEU A 350 13.87 -10.37 -14.58
N TRP A 351 14.25 -9.57 -13.59
CA TRP A 351 15.27 -8.53 -13.73
C TRP A 351 16.65 -9.11 -14.07
N ARG A 352 17.04 -10.23 -13.46
CA ARG A 352 18.30 -10.93 -13.79
C ARG A 352 18.30 -11.38 -15.26
N LEU A 353 17.21 -11.98 -15.74
CA LEU A 353 17.07 -12.39 -17.14
C LEU A 353 17.13 -11.21 -18.11
N LEU A 354 16.52 -10.08 -17.74
CA LEU A 354 16.56 -8.85 -18.53
C LEU A 354 17.99 -8.33 -18.68
N LEU A 355 18.74 -8.27 -17.57
CA LEU A 355 20.12 -7.79 -17.57
C LEU A 355 21.07 -8.74 -18.30
N GLU A 356 20.82 -10.05 -18.26
CA GLU A 356 21.55 -11.05 -19.04
C GLU A 356 21.35 -10.80 -20.53
N GLU A 357 20.11 -10.78 -21.01
CA GLU A 357 19.81 -10.66 -22.45
C GLU A 357 20.19 -9.30 -23.03
N ARG A 358 20.13 -8.21 -22.26
CA ARG A 358 20.54 -6.88 -22.73
C ARG A 358 22.05 -6.74 -22.97
N ARG A 359 22.86 -7.73 -22.57
CA ARG A 359 24.29 -7.81 -22.94
C ARG A 359 24.48 -8.34 -24.36
N GLU A 360 23.46 -8.99 -24.92
CA GLU A 360 23.46 -9.53 -26.28
C GLU A 360 22.99 -8.46 -27.29
N LYS A 361 23.30 -8.67 -28.58
CA LYS A 361 22.67 -7.91 -29.67
C LYS A 361 21.32 -8.53 -29.98
N LEU A 362 20.26 -7.91 -29.47
CA LEU A 362 18.90 -8.45 -29.57
C LEU A 362 18.24 -8.11 -30.92
N PRO A 363 17.49 -9.05 -31.52
CA PRO A 363 16.53 -8.72 -32.58
C PRO A 363 15.52 -7.67 -32.11
N HIS A 364 15.06 -6.85 -33.06
CA HIS A 364 14.19 -5.71 -32.76
C HIS A 364 12.88 -6.14 -32.05
N GLU A 365 12.31 -7.27 -32.44
CA GLU A 365 11.09 -7.84 -31.86
C GLU A 365 11.25 -8.10 -30.36
N ILE A 366 12.43 -8.57 -29.94
CA ILE A 366 12.73 -8.87 -28.54
C ILE A 366 12.95 -7.59 -27.75
N GLU A 367 13.68 -6.62 -28.31
CA GLU A 367 13.87 -5.31 -27.69
C GLU A 367 12.53 -4.64 -27.37
N VAL A 368 11.57 -4.70 -28.31
CA VAL A 368 10.22 -4.18 -28.11
C VAL A 368 9.52 -4.90 -26.96
N GLN A 369 9.60 -6.23 -26.89
CA GLN A 369 8.99 -6.98 -25.76
C GLN A 369 9.64 -6.66 -24.42
N HIS A 370 10.95 -6.41 -24.36
CA HIS A 370 11.61 -5.96 -23.13
C HIS A 370 11.01 -4.63 -22.63
N TRP A 371 10.78 -3.67 -23.53
CA TRP A 371 10.16 -2.38 -23.16
C TRP A 371 8.71 -2.54 -22.73
N ILE A 372 7.94 -3.40 -23.42
CA ILE A 372 6.57 -3.73 -23.01
C ILE A 372 6.55 -4.36 -21.62
N ALA A 373 7.44 -5.31 -21.35
CA ALA A 373 7.54 -5.96 -20.05
C ALA A 373 7.90 -4.95 -18.95
N LEU A 374 8.95 -4.14 -19.15
CA LEU A 374 9.34 -3.07 -18.24
C LEU A 374 8.21 -2.08 -17.95
N ARG A 375 7.46 -1.68 -18.99
CA ARG A 375 6.30 -0.80 -18.85
C ARG A 375 5.21 -1.41 -17.95
N ARG A 376 4.95 -2.70 -18.10
CA ARG A 376 3.90 -3.40 -17.35
C ARG A 376 4.26 -3.62 -15.89
N ILE A 377 5.55 -3.82 -15.58
CA ILE A 377 6.03 -4.12 -14.22
C ILE A 377 6.61 -2.89 -13.49
N SER A 378 6.53 -1.71 -14.10
CA SER A 378 7.30 -0.54 -13.65
C SER A 378 7.00 -0.11 -12.22
N ALA A 379 5.77 -0.30 -11.75
CA ALA A 379 5.36 0.10 -10.40
C ALA A 379 6.14 -0.68 -9.32
N GLY A 380 6.34 -1.99 -9.55
CA GLY A 380 7.11 -2.86 -8.66
C GLY A 380 8.63 -2.67 -8.71
N LEU A 381 9.17 -2.04 -9.76
CA LEU A 381 10.61 -1.80 -9.85
C LEU A 381 11.09 -0.81 -8.78
N LYS A 382 12.26 -1.09 -8.19
CA LYS A 382 12.94 -0.21 -7.23
C LYS A 382 13.48 1.04 -7.94
N ALA A 383 13.66 2.14 -7.22
CA ALA A 383 14.17 3.39 -7.77
C ALA A 383 15.52 3.20 -8.50
N GLY A 384 16.45 2.41 -7.94
CA GLY A 384 17.72 2.10 -8.59
C GLY A 384 17.57 1.32 -9.90
N GLN A 385 16.60 0.41 -10.00
CA GLN A 385 16.31 -0.33 -11.24
C GLN A 385 15.74 0.63 -12.29
N GLN A 386 14.78 1.49 -11.92
CA GLN A 386 14.22 2.48 -12.84
C GLN A 386 15.28 3.47 -13.32
N ALA A 387 16.17 3.93 -12.43
CA ALA A 387 17.29 4.80 -12.78
C ALA A 387 18.28 4.15 -13.76
N GLN A 388 18.46 2.82 -13.71
CA GLN A 388 19.32 2.08 -14.63
C GLN A 388 18.75 1.99 -16.05
N VAL A 389 17.42 1.87 -16.20
CA VAL A 389 16.77 1.71 -17.52
C VAL A 389 16.27 3.03 -18.13
N ALA A 390 16.01 4.04 -17.30
CA ALA A 390 15.49 5.33 -17.78
C ALA A 390 16.38 6.00 -18.85
N PRO A 391 17.72 6.11 -18.68
CA PRO A 391 18.60 6.67 -19.71
C PRO A 391 18.55 5.88 -21.02
N GLN A 392 18.45 4.55 -20.93
CA GLN A 392 18.35 3.68 -22.10
C GLN A 392 17.03 3.85 -22.83
N ALA A 393 15.93 4.13 -22.11
CA ALA A 393 14.62 4.37 -22.74
C ALA A 393 14.62 5.67 -23.54
N VAL A 394 15.32 6.71 -23.07
CA VAL A 394 15.32 8.06 -23.68
C VAL A 394 16.50 8.36 -24.60
N LYS A 395 17.48 7.45 -24.70
CA LYS A 395 18.63 7.59 -25.59
C LYS A 395 18.19 7.75 -27.06
N ASP A 396 18.60 8.83 -27.72
CA ASP A 396 18.27 9.08 -29.13
C ASP A 396 16.75 9.04 -29.41
N LEU A 397 15.92 9.23 -28.38
CA LEU A 397 14.47 8.99 -28.45
C LEU A 397 13.84 9.87 -29.53
N PHE A 398 14.31 11.10 -29.69
CA PHE A 398 13.79 12.02 -30.69
C PHE A 398 14.49 11.94 -32.06
N GLU A 399 15.46 11.03 -32.25
CA GLU A 399 16.17 10.82 -33.53
C GLU A 399 15.41 9.89 -34.51
N ARG A 400 14.28 9.30 -34.08
CA ARG A 400 13.27 8.60 -34.92
C ARG A 400 13.79 7.52 -35.90
N LYS A 401 14.90 6.84 -35.61
CA LYS A 401 15.47 5.78 -36.46
C LYS A 401 14.54 4.56 -36.64
N ASN A 402 13.61 4.31 -35.70
CA ASN A 402 12.57 3.28 -35.79
C ASN A 402 11.33 3.70 -34.97
N ALA A 403 10.20 3.94 -35.65
CA ALA A 403 8.98 4.48 -35.03
C ALA A 403 8.32 3.55 -34.00
N ALA A 404 8.32 2.23 -34.22
CA ALA A 404 7.72 1.27 -33.30
C ALA A 404 8.55 1.13 -32.00
N SER A 405 9.87 1.04 -32.15
CA SER A 405 10.81 1.07 -31.00
C SER A 405 10.66 2.35 -30.17
N TYR A 406 10.55 3.49 -30.87
CA TYR A 406 10.39 4.80 -30.24
C TYR A 406 9.18 4.86 -29.31
N LEU A 407 8.00 4.42 -29.78
CA LEU A 407 6.77 4.52 -29.00
C LEU A 407 6.79 3.64 -27.75
N GLU A 408 7.26 2.39 -27.84
CA GLU A 408 7.31 1.52 -26.67
C GLU A 408 8.39 1.95 -25.66
N ARG A 409 9.52 2.49 -26.12
CA ARG A 409 10.53 3.10 -25.25
C ARG A 409 9.98 4.32 -24.50
N LEU A 410 9.27 5.18 -25.21
CA LEU A 410 8.62 6.35 -24.61
C LEU A 410 7.56 5.93 -23.58
N ARG A 411 6.71 4.97 -23.92
CA ARG A 411 5.68 4.47 -22.99
C ARG A 411 6.29 3.79 -21.77
N ALA A 412 7.37 3.03 -21.95
CA ALA A 412 8.10 2.42 -20.86
C ALA A 412 8.68 3.50 -19.93
N PHE A 413 9.36 4.51 -20.48
CA PHE A 413 9.88 5.64 -19.70
C PHE A 413 8.78 6.37 -18.93
N ALA A 414 7.65 6.67 -19.57
CA ALA A 414 6.54 7.37 -18.93
C ALA A 414 5.86 6.54 -17.82
N ALA A 415 6.01 5.22 -17.83
CA ALA A 415 5.53 4.34 -16.77
C ALA A 415 6.50 4.25 -15.58
N LEU A 416 7.75 4.73 -15.69
CA LEU A 416 8.73 4.74 -14.60
C LEU A 416 8.42 5.87 -13.59
N GLU A 417 7.68 5.53 -12.55
CA GLU A 417 7.17 6.49 -11.57
C GLU A 417 8.28 7.07 -10.67
N LYS A 418 9.38 6.33 -10.45
CA LYS A 418 10.48 6.67 -9.53
C LYS A 418 11.68 7.33 -10.22
N VAL A 419 11.45 7.91 -11.41
CA VAL A 419 12.44 8.72 -12.13
C VAL A 419 12.37 10.17 -11.62
N PRO A 420 13.51 10.86 -11.42
CA PRO A 420 13.51 12.26 -10.97
C PRO A 420 12.63 13.16 -11.85
N ALA A 421 11.91 14.09 -11.21
CA ALA A 421 10.98 15.00 -11.89
C ALA A 421 11.63 15.73 -13.07
N LYS A 422 12.86 16.24 -12.90
CA LYS A 422 13.62 16.94 -13.96
C LYS A 422 13.75 16.14 -15.27
N GLU A 423 13.94 14.82 -15.18
CA GLU A 423 14.01 13.98 -16.39
C GLU A 423 12.64 13.83 -17.05
N LYS A 424 11.57 13.73 -16.25
CA LYS A 424 10.19 13.73 -16.76
C LYS A 424 9.87 15.05 -17.46
N GLU A 425 10.31 16.18 -16.91
CA GLU A 425 10.15 17.50 -17.50
C GLU A 425 10.89 17.63 -18.84
N ARG A 426 12.14 17.16 -18.89
CA ARG A 426 12.98 17.17 -20.10
C ARG A 426 12.32 16.41 -21.25
N VAL A 427 11.72 15.24 -20.96
CA VAL A 427 11.01 14.43 -21.96
C VAL A 427 9.63 15.00 -22.27
N GLY A 428 8.92 15.54 -21.27
CA GLY A 428 7.57 16.09 -21.44
C GLY A 428 7.53 17.34 -22.33
N LYS A 429 8.54 18.21 -22.27
CA LYS A 429 8.60 19.45 -23.06
C LYS A 429 8.39 19.25 -24.57
N PRO A 430 9.19 18.43 -25.29
CA PRO A 430 8.99 18.20 -26.72
C PRO A 430 7.68 17.47 -27.06
N LEU A 431 7.12 16.67 -26.14
CA LEU A 431 5.81 16.03 -26.34
C LEU A 431 4.67 17.05 -26.27
N LEU A 432 4.75 17.98 -25.31
CA LEU A 432 3.81 19.08 -25.18
C LEU A 432 3.84 20.00 -26.41
N GLU A 433 5.03 20.34 -26.91
CA GLU A 433 5.19 21.15 -28.12
C GLU A 433 4.50 20.49 -29.33
N LYS A 434 4.67 19.18 -29.53
CA LYS A 434 3.95 18.43 -30.57
C LYS A 434 2.44 18.40 -30.35
N ALA A 435 2.00 18.25 -29.10
CA ALA A 435 0.58 18.19 -28.74
C ALA A 435 -0.13 19.51 -29.08
N VAL A 436 0.48 20.65 -28.74
CA VAL A 436 -0.03 21.98 -29.06
C VAL A 436 -0.09 22.21 -30.58
N GLN A 437 0.86 21.67 -31.34
CA GLN A 437 0.87 21.75 -32.81
C GLN A 437 -0.15 20.84 -33.50
N GLY A 438 -0.89 20.01 -32.75
CA GLY A 438 -1.82 19.04 -33.34
C GLY A 438 -1.13 17.86 -34.05
N LYS A 439 0.12 17.55 -33.70
CA LYS A 439 0.97 16.56 -34.39
C LYS A 439 1.42 15.41 -33.49
N ALA A 440 0.83 15.26 -32.31
CA ALA A 440 1.26 14.26 -31.33
C ALA A 440 0.53 12.95 -31.57
N HIS A 441 1.27 11.84 -31.60
CA HIS A 441 0.65 10.52 -31.65
C HIS A 441 -0.09 10.24 -30.32
N ALA A 442 -1.17 9.45 -30.34
CA ALA A 442 -1.93 9.10 -29.13
C ALA A 442 -1.03 8.54 -28.00
N ALA A 443 -0.02 7.74 -28.34
CA ALA A 443 0.98 7.23 -27.40
C ALA A 443 1.85 8.33 -26.76
N GLU A 444 2.16 9.40 -27.49
CA GLU A 444 2.93 10.54 -27.01
C GLU A 444 2.09 11.38 -26.04
N LEU A 445 0.80 11.57 -26.34
CA LEU A 445 -0.17 12.21 -25.45
C LEU A 445 -0.37 11.39 -24.16
N TRP A 446 -0.55 10.08 -24.28
CA TRP A 446 -0.59 9.17 -23.13
C TRP A 446 0.67 9.26 -22.27
N ALA A 447 1.85 9.26 -22.91
CA ALA A 447 3.12 9.39 -22.20
C ALA A 447 3.24 10.74 -21.47
N LEU A 448 2.85 11.84 -22.11
CA LEU A 448 2.82 13.16 -21.49
C LEU A 448 1.90 13.18 -20.26
N GLY A 449 0.69 12.60 -20.37
CA GLY A 449 -0.23 12.45 -19.25
C GLY A 449 0.36 11.62 -18.11
N ARG A 450 1.04 10.51 -18.43
CA ARG A 450 1.70 9.64 -17.43
C ARG A 450 2.89 10.31 -16.74
N LEU A 451 3.69 11.10 -17.46
CA LEU A 451 4.81 11.84 -16.87
C LEU A 451 4.34 12.86 -15.82
N GLY A 452 3.19 13.48 -16.05
CA GLY A 452 2.57 14.42 -15.12
C GLY A 452 1.51 13.79 -14.22
N ALA A 453 1.28 12.47 -14.27
CA ALA A 453 0.17 11.84 -13.58
C ALA A 453 0.22 12.10 -12.07
N ARG A 454 -0.94 12.42 -11.50
CA ARG A 454 -1.07 12.70 -10.05
C ARG A 454 -1.29 11.42 -9.26
N ARG A 455 -2.02 10.46 -9.82
CA ARG A 455 -2.18 9.12 -9.25
C ARG A 455 -1.10 8.17 -9.78
N THR A 456 -0.24 7.71 -8.87
CA THR A 456 0.81 6.73 -9.14
C THR A 456 0.37 5.34 -8.66
N ALA A 457 0.80 4.29 -9.36
CA ALA A 457 0.52 2.91 -8.99
C ALA A 457 1.39 2.42 -7.83
N SER A 458 2.61 2.96 -7.71
CA SER A 458 3.53 2.67 -6.60
C SER A 458 3.28 3.51 -5.34
N GLY A 459 2.42 4.51 -5.41
CA GLY A 459 2.18 5.46 -4.31
C GLY A 459 3.34 6.43 -4.05
N SER A 460 4.41 6.40 -4.86
CA SER A 460 5.52 7.35 -4.74
C SER A 460 5.09 8.75 -5.17
N ILE A 461 5.24 9.72 -4.27
CA ILE A 461 4.81 11.12 -4.43
C ILE A 461 6.00 12.07 -4.61
N GLU A 462 7.17 11.65 -4.12
CA GLU A 462 8.42 12.38 -4.13
C GLU A 462 9.01 12.58 -5.53
N PHE A 463 8.55 11.78 -6.50
CA PHE A 463 8.99 11.84 -7.90
C PHE A 463 7.99 12.54 -8.82
N LEU A 464 6.93 13.14 -8.28
CA LEU A 464 5.94 13.85 -9.06
C LEU A 464 6.54 15.12 -9.68
N VAL A 465 6.13 15.42 -10.92
CA VAL A 465 6.38 16.72 -11.54
C VAL A 465 5.65 17.79 -10.72
N GLN A 466 6.29 18.96 -10.54
CA GLN A 466 5.72 20.08 -9.77
C GLN A 466 4.34 20.49 -10.31
N LYS A 467 3.41 20.78 -9.40
CA LYS A 467 2.01 21.05 -9.76
C LYS A 467 1.90 22.23 -10.73
N GLU A 468 2.69 23.29 -10.54
CA GLU A 468 2.67 24.50 -11.35
C GLU A 468 3.10 24.22 -12.80
N LEU A 469 3.98 23.24 -12.99
CA LEU A 469 4.36 22.81 -14.34
C LEU A 469 3.26 21.97 -14.97
N CYS A 470 2.63 21.07 -14.22
CA CYS A 470 1.48 20.31 -14.72
C CYS A 470 0.28 21.20 -15.07
N GLU A 471 0.00 22.26 -14.30
CA GLU A 471 -1.02 23.24 -14.63
C GLU A 471 -0.70 23.97 -15.95
N ARG A 472 0.57 24.33 -16.18
CA ARG A 472 1.01 24.88 -17.47
C ARG A 472 0.85 23.89 -18.62
N TRP A 473 1.08 22.59 -18.37
CA TRP A 473 0.84 21.55 -19.38
C TRP A 473 -0.65 21.43 -19.71
N VAL A 474 -1.52 21.45 -18.71
CA VAL A 474 -2.97 21.47 -18.89
C VAL A 474 -3.39 22.67 -19.74
N ASP A 475 -2.91 23.87 -19.40
CA ASP A 475 -3.24 25.10 -20.14
C ASP A 475 -2.81 25.07 -21.60
N ALA A 476 -1.69 24.43 -21.89
CA ALA A 476 -1.22 24.21 -23.26
C ALA A 476 -2.05 23.14 -23.97
N LEU A 477 -2.38 22.03 -23.30
CA LEU A 477 -3.18 20.94 -23.86
C LEU A 477 -4.62 21.37 -24.17
N LEU A 478 -5.24 22.22 -23.35
CA LEU A 478 -6.57 22.78 -23.62
C LEU A 478 -6.65 23.63 -24.90
N LYS A 479 -5.51 24.04 -25.46
CA LYS A 479 -5.44 24.77 -26.75
C LYS A 479 -5.29 23.83 -27.95
N SER A 480 -5.00 22.55 -27.71
CA SER A 480 -4.87 21.56 -28.77
C SER A 480 -6.24 21.15 -29.29
N SER A 481 -6.36 20.94 -30.59
CA SER A 481 -7.57 20.45 -31.24
C SER A 481 -7.65 18.92 -31.34
N GLN A 482 -6.65 18.19 -30.81
CA GLN A 482 -6.60 16.73 -30.89
C GLN A 482 -7.53 16.09 -29.85
N PRO A 483 -8.44 15.17 -30.26
CA PRO A 483 -9.37 14.53 -29.33
C PRO A 483 -8.67 13.66 -28.28
N GLU A 484 -7.53 13.04 -28.61
CA GLU A 484 -6.77 12.15 -27.72
C GLU A 484 -6.14 12.88 -26.51
N VAL A 485 -6.17 14.21 -26.51
CA VAL A 485 -5.71 15.04 -25.38
C VAL A 485 -6.54 14.79 -24.13
N GLU A 486 -7.81 14.39 -24.27
CA GLU A 486 -8.68 14.04 -23.15
C GLU A 486 -8.04 12.97 -22.23
N GLN A 487 -7.39 11.95 -22.81
CA GLN A 487 -6.71 10.90 -22.05
C GLN A 487 -5.48 11.41 -21.29
N ALA A 488 -4.75 12.37 -21.87
CA ALA A 488 -3.62 12.99 -21.17
C ALA A 488 -4.11 13.85 -19.99
N LEU A 489 -5.17 14.62 -20.22
CA LEU A 489 -5.79 15.48 -19.22
C LEU A 489 -6.37 14.65 -18.06
N SER A 490 -7.02 13.52 -18.32
CA SER A 490 -7.58 12.66 -17.28
C SER A 490 -6.51 12.15 -16.28
N LEU A 491 -5.30 11.84 -16.75
CA LEU A 491 -4.17 11.46 -15.92
C LEU A 491 -3.59 12.63 -15.10
N LEU A 492 -3.56 13.83 -15.69
CA LEU A 492 -3.04 15.04 -15.07
C LEU A 492 -3.97 15.60 -13.98
N ILE A 493 -5.30 15.49 -14.16
CA ILE A 493 -6.29 16.01 -13.20
C ILE A 493 -6.70 14.99 -12.13
N ALA A 494 -6.27 13.74 -12.27
CA ALA A 494 -6.57 12.67 -11.32
C ALA A 494 -6.23 13.11 -9.88
N ASP A 495 -7.02 12.65 -8.92
CA ASP A 495 -6.74 12.94 -7.52
C ASP A 495 -5.64 11.99 -7.01
N SER A 496 -4.53 12.57 -6.56
CA SER A 496 -3.45 11.83 -5.92
C SER A 496 -3.81 11.41 -4.49
N GLY A 497 -4.86 11.98 -3.91
CA GLY A 497 -5.18 11.90 -2.49
C GLY A 497 -4.27 12.75 -1.61
N LEU A 498 -3.54 13.70 -2.21
CA LEU A 498 -2.72 14.71 -1.54
C LEU A 498 -2.87 16.06 -2.25
N ARG A 499 -3.73 16.94 -1.72
CA ARG A 499 -4.06 18.23 -2.37
C ARG A 499 -2.88 19.13 -2.68
N GLN A 500 -1.77 19.00 -1.96
CA GLN A 500 -0.54 19.75 -2.26
C GLN A 500 0.14 19.30 -3.56
N ALA A 501 -0.07 18.06 -3.99
CA ALA A 501 0.43 17.50 -5.24
C ALA A 501 -0.59 17.60 -6.40
N ASP A 502 -1.88 17.75 -6.06
CA ASP A 502 -2.98 17.90 -7.01
C ASP A 502 -3.04 19.29 -7.65
N LEU A 503 -3.64 19.34 -8.84
CA LEU A 503 -3.89 20.59 -9.56
C LEU A 503 -4.99 21.40 -8.85
N SER A 504 -4.93 22.72 -8.99
CA SER A 504 -5.92 23.64 -8.43
C SER A 504 -7.36 23.33 -8.88
N PRO A 505 -8.37 23.56 -8.01
CA PRO A 505 -9.79 23.44 -8.39
C PRO A 505 -10.14 24.26 -9.63
N GLU A 506 -9.53 25.44 -9.80
CA GLU A 506 -9.70 26.32 -10.94
C GLU A 506 -9.21 25.66 -12.24
N THR A 507 -8.06 24.98 -12.19
CA THR A 507 -7.52 24.23 -13.32
C THR A 507 -8.38 23.03 -13.66
N LYS A 508 -8.78 22.22 -12.67
CA LYS A 508 -9.70 21.09 -12.88
C LYS A 508 -11.03 21.56 -13.50
N SER A 509 -11.59 22.66 -13.02
CA SER A 509 -12.84 23.25 -13.53
C SER A 509 -12.73 23.72 -14.98
N ARG A 510 -11.58 24.24 -15.42
CA ARG A 510 -11.34 24.56 -16.84
C ARG A 510 -11.34 23.29 -17.70
N VAL A 511 -10.69 22.23 -17.24
CA VAL A 511 -10.70 20.93 -17.92
C VAL A 511 -12.11 20.37 -18.04
N PHE A 512 -12.89 20.36 -16.96
CA PHE A 512 -14.26 19.87 -16.98
C PHE A 512 -15.20 20.68 -17.88
N ARG A 513 -14.95 21.98 -18.05
CA ARG A 513 -15.72 22.79 -19.03
C ARG A 513 -15.41 22.42 -20.47
N SER A 514 -14.14 22.17 -20.79
CA SER A 514 -13.73 21.74 -22.14
C SER A 514 -14.03 20.28 -22.43
N PHE A 515 -13.99 19.43 -21.41
CA PHE A 515 -14.22 17.98 -21.47
C PHE A 515 -15.20 17.55 -20.37
N PRO A 516 -16.52 17.80 -20.55
CA PRO A 516 -17.53 17.48 -19.54
C PRO A 516 -17.58 15.99 -19.19
N GLY A 517 -17.18 15.12 -20.12
CA GLY A 517 -17.07 13.68 -19.90
C GLY A 517 -16.16 13.31 -18.74
N LEU A 518 -15.15 14.13 -18.42
CA LEU A 518 -14.24 13.91 -17.30
C LEU A 518 -14.82 14.37 -15.95
N CYS A 519 -15.90 15.15 -15.95
CA CYS A 519 -16.55 15.64 -14.73
C CYS A 519 -17.28 14.49 -14.02
N GLY A 520 -16.96 14.26 -12.74
CA GLY A 520 -17.54 13.15 -11.97
C GLY A 520 -17.02 11.76 -12.36
N GLN A 521 -16.12 11.65 -13.33
CA GLN A 521 -15.30 10.45 -13.46
C GLN A 521 -14.27 10.47 -12.32
N THR A 522 -14.56 9.75 -11.23
CA THR A 522 -13.53 8.88 -10.69
C THR A 522 -13.03 8.04 -11.87
N PRO A 523 -11.72 7.79 -12.02
CA PRO A 523 -11.20 6.95 -13.10
C PRO A 523 -11.69 5.50 -12.91
N GLU A 524 -12.96 5.27 -13.26
CA GLU A 524 -13.79 4.09 -13.02
C GLU A 524 -14.64 3.78 -14.26
N LYS A 525 -14.12 4.05 -15.46
CA LYS A 525 -14.57 3.33 -16.66
C LYS A 525 -13.75 2.07 -16.97
N GLU A 526 -12.65 1.89 -16.25
CA GLU A 526 -12.10 0.62 -15.76
C GLU A 526 -11.41 1.02 -14.46
N PRO A 527 -11.61 0.35 -13.31
CA PRO A 527 -10.94 0.80 -12.11
C PRO A 527 -9.44 0.71 -12.36
N PHE A 528 -8.74 1.83 -12.14
CA PHE A 528 -7.27 1.93 -12.14
C PHE A 528 -6.62 0.80 -11.30
N THR A 529 -7.40 0.20 -10.41
CA THR A 529 -7.11 -0.93 -9.53
C THR A 529 -7.39 -2.32 -10.14
N THR A 530 -8.46 -2.56 -10.90
CA THR A 530 -8.79 -3.90 -11.43
C THR A 530 -7.82 -4.36 -12.53
N ALA A 531 -7.25 -3.41 -13.28
CA ALA A 531 -6.18 -3.70 -14.22
C ALA A 531 -4.83 -4.09 -13.55
N PHE A 532 -4.68 -3.79 -12.25
CA PHE A 532 -3.41 -3.92 -11.49
C PHE A 532 -3.45 -4.95 -10.35
N PHE A 533 -4.55 -5.11 -9.61
CA PHE A 533 -4.52 -5.69 -8.26
C PHE A 533 -5.58 -6.78 -8.03
N GLY A 534 -5.82 -7.68 -8.99
CA GLY A 534 -6.72 -8.82 -8.74
C GLY A 534 -6.46 -9.58 -7.43
N ASP A 535 -7.37 -10.48 -7.09
CA ASP A 535 -7.86 -10.63 -5.72
C ASP A 535 -6.96 -11.16 -4.59
N ARG A 536 -7.50 -11.02 -3.36
CA ARG A 536 -6.90 -11.31 -2.04
C ARG A 536 -6.39 -12.74 -1.86
N LEU A 537 -5.29 -12.81 -1.11
CA LEU A 537 -4.74 -14.03 -0.53
C LEU A 537 -5.65 -14.63 0.53
N PRO A 538 -5.61 -15.96 0.70
CA PRO A 538 -6.32 -16.61 1.81
C PRO A 538 -5.80 -16.10 3.15
N ILE A 539 -6.69 -16.03 4.14
CA ILE A 539 -6.32 -15.77 5.53
C ILE A 539 -5.36 -16.87 5.98
N GLY A 540 -4.25 -16.48 6.61
CA GLY A 540 -3.15 -17.37 6.96
C GLY A 540 -3.36 -18.15 8.26
N LEU A 541 -4.44 -17.86 8.99
CA LEU A 541 -4.79 -18.49 10.25
C LEU A 541 -6.25 -18.97 10.24
N TYR A 542 -6.45 -20.20 10.71
CA TYR A 542 -7.74 -20.86 10.83
C TYR A 542 -7.96 -21.26 12.28
N LEU A 543 -9.16 -21.02 12.80
CA LEU A 543 -9.56 -21.51 14.11
C LEU A 543 -9.84 -23.02 14.02
N LYS A 544 -9.29 -23.82 14.95
CA LYS A 544 -9.62 -25.25 15.02
C LYS A 544 -11.05 -25.40 15.55
N ASN A 545 -11.87 -26.23 14.90
CA ASN A 545 -13.25 -26.54 15.30
C ASN A 545 -13.40 -26.62 16.82
N MET A 546 -14.20 -25.73 17.42
CA MET A 546 -14.89 -26.07 18.66
C MET A 546 -15.94 -27.10 18.28
N VAL A 547 -15.68 -28.36 18.62
CA VAL A 547 -16.74 -29.36 18.76
C VAL A 547 -17.40 -29.13 20.11
#